data_AF-A0A7U2EZD2-F1
#
_entry.id   AF-A0A7U2EZD2-F1
#
_cell.length_a   1.000
_cell.length_b   1.000
_cell.length_c   1.000
_cell.angle_alpha   90.00
_cell.angle_beta   90.00
_cell.angle_gamma   90.00
#
_symmetry.space_group_name_H-M   'P 1'
#
loop_
_entity.id
_entity.type
_entity.pdbx_description
1 polymer ?
#
loop_
_entity_poly.entity_id
_entity_poly.type
_entity_poly.pdbx_seq_one_letter_code
_entity_poly.pdbx_strand_id
1 'polypeptide(L)'
;MDASSRGILDTIFAIGGRSQLERIVQNGLHEKAAYMMSAKSQPLKRLERILRIMESFDIPDYKYLVSDTNVVVQAVNYYNTRIYPMVKASGELAPNPALIQFPLAALHMLPPAVHHTVVCLSLNHFIHTLQVGTNKHVTISTRSEIHQHRGAAIRSLSQYVGKDKTRCSDLAISSILMFLAMELQNPLIANWRSHASGLNQLIHLRGGIRSLMKQSPYLTPTLAIFMLIVTLANTCSPSRDQISLSGSPAQDLTDIESIYSILFPYTLCPPTIYLTIIRINHLRAETSSLFPNASHFLTAHDLLSLIESFSPEDWAQPGPHFDEWMLIGRTYQSAAALYCTMALQSLTILPSTLEMNAMRSVHGTQLLANLHQAPKTPRLTCFVMWPLTIAGVEAGYRDAGTRYWIAARLDQLARLLGTSGPLKSLAVLRRYWENRERGWEVCFDKPQCTLVPWMGC
;
A
#
# COMPACT_ATOMS: atom_id res chain seq x y z
N MET A 1 -25.00 1.26 -8.41
CA MET A 1 -25.14 -0.20 -8.58
C MET A 1 -25.50 -0.79 -7.23
N ASP A 2 -26.62 -1.48 -7.19
CA ASP A 2 -27.29 -1.95 -5.99
C ASP A 2 -26.51 -3.08 -5.29
N ALA A 3 -26.76 -3.31 -4.00
CA ALA A 3 -26.06 -4.33 -3.21
C ALA A 3 -26.28 -5.75 -3.76
N SER A 4 -27.41 -5.98 -4.45
CA SER A 4 -27.76 -7.22 -5.16
C SER A 4 -26.84 -7.49 -6.36
N SER A 5 -26.40 -6.45 -7.07
CA SER A 5 -25.54 -6.57 -8.25
C SER A 5 -24.12 -7.00 -7.89
N ARG A 6 -23.67 -6.72 -6.66
CA ARG A 6 -22.33 -7.10 -6.16
C ARG A 6 -22.19 -8.61 -5.99
N GLY A 7 -23.19 -9.28 -5.40
CA GLY A 7 -23.17 -10.73 -5.21
C GLY A 7 -23.28 -11.53 -6.51
N ILE A 8 -23.94 -10.96 -7.53
CA ILE A 8 -24.07 -11.59 -8.86
C ILE A 8 -22.72 -11.62 -9.57
N LEU A 9 -21.93 -10.53 -9.53
CA LEU A 9 -20.59 -10.50 -10.14
C LEU A 9 -19.65 -11.50 -9.47
N ASP A 10 -19.66 -11.61 -8.15
CA ASP A 10 -18.86 -12.61 -7.40
C ASP A 10 -19.27 -14.05 -7.75
N THR A 11 -20.56 -14.27 -8.04
CA THR A 11 -21.09 -15.56 -8.50
C THR A 11 -20.68 -15.84 -9.96
N ILE A 12 -20.66 -14.82 -10.83
CA ILE A 12 -20.21 -14.95 -12.23
C ILE A 12 -18.72 -15.31 -12.30
N PHE A 13 -17.87 -14.75 -11.42
CA PHE A 13 -16.47 -15.17 -11.31
C PHE A 13 -16.30 -16.63 -10.86
N ALA A 14 -17.27 -17.19 -10.12
CA ALA A 14 -17.23 -18.56 -9.61
C ALA A 14 -17.84 -19.60 -10.56
N ILE A 15 -18.75 -19.19 -11.45
CA ILE A 15 -19.37 -20.06 -12.45
C ILE A 15 -18.40 -20.22 -13.63
N GLY A 16 -17.50 -21.19 -13.54
CA GLY A 16 -16.63 -21.55 -14.66
C GLY A 16 -17.42 -21.89 -15.95
N GLY A 17 -16.73 -21.91 -17.09
CA GLY A 17 -17.35 -22.05 -18.42
C GLY A 17 -18.21 -23.30 -18.60
N ARG A 18 -18.99 -23.35 -19.71
CA ARG A 18 -19.93 -24.43 -20.06
C ARG A 18 -19.32 -25.83 -19.85
N SER A 19 -18.10 -26.05 -20.31
CA SER A 19 -17.39 -27.32 -20.19
C SER A 19 -17.04 -27.72 -18.74
N GLN A 20 -16.89 -26.76 -17.83
CA GLN A 20 -16.77 -27.02 -16.40
C GLN A 20 -18.11 -27.46 -15.79
N LEU A 21 -19.22 -26.84 -16.20
CA LEU A 21 -20.57 -27.23 -15.78
C LEU A 21 -20.91 -28.65 -16.26
N GLU A 22 -20.64 -28.95 -17.53
CA GLU A 22 -20.80 -30.28 -18.12
C GLU A 22 -20.01 -31.33 -17.35
N ARG A 23 -18.73 -31.05 -17.04
CA ARG A 23 -17.90 -31.96 -16.25
C ARG A 23 -18.45 -32.21 -14.84
N ILE A 24 -19.03 -31.20 -14.19
CA ILE A 24 -19.58 -31.33 -12.83
C ILE A 24 -20.85 -32.16 -12.84
N VAL A 25 -21.72 -31.95 -13.83
CA VAL A 25 -22.95 -32.71 -14.01
C VAL A 25 -22.65 -34.15 -14.41
N GLN A 26 -21.79 -34.37 -15.40
CA GLN A 26 -21.41 -35.72 -15.87
C GLN A 26 -20.76 -36.57 -14.77
N ASN A 27 -19.90 -35.97 -13.94
CA ASN A 27 -19.21 -36.69 -12.87
C ASN A 27 -20.00 -36.71 -11.55
N GLY A 28 -21.25 -36.23 -11.53
CA GLY A 28 -22.11 -36.25 -10.35
C GLY A 28 -21.53 -35.50 -9.15
N LEU A 29 -20.75 -34.42 -9.37
CA LEU A 29 -20.01 -33.72 -8.32
C LEU A 29 -20.93 -32.81 -7.49
N HIS A 30 -21.78 -33.41 -6.66
CA HIS A 30 -22.82 -32.75 -5.85
C HIS A 30 -22.28 -31.61 -4.98
N GLU A 31 -21.16 -31.81 -4.29
CA GLU A 31 -20.57 -30.77 -3.43
C GLU A 31 -20.09 -29.57 -4.24
N LYS A 32 -19.47 -29.82 -5.39
CA LYS A 32 -18.98 -28.78 -6.29
C LYS A 32 -20.13 -28.01 -6.95
N ALA A 33 -21.22 -28.70 -7.27
CA ALA A 33 -22.45 -28.08 -7.76
C ALA A 33 -23.16 -27.24 -6.70
N ALA A 34 -23.24 -27.74 -5.45
CA ALA A 34 -23.81 -27.00 -4.32
C ALA A 34 -23.02 -25.72 -4.04
N TYR A 35 -21.69 -25.83 -4.11
CA TYR A 35 -20.74 -24.75 -3.99
C TYR A 35 -20.94 -23.67 -5.07
N MET A 36 -21.00 -24.05 -6.36
CA MET A 36 -21.15 -23.07 -7.45
C MET A 36 -22.48 -22.34 -7.42
N MET A 37 -23.56 -23.00 -7.03
CA MET A 37 -24.91 -22.43 -7.08
C MET A 37 -25.31 -21.66 -5.82
N SER A 38 -24.47 -21.66 -4.77
CA SER A 38 -24.84 -21.17 -3.43
C SER A 38 -26.20 -21.70 -2.96
N ALA A 39 -26.55 -22.94 -3.36
CA ALA A 39 -27.88 -23.51 -3.22
C ALA A 39 -27.85 -24.83 -2.46
N LYS A 40 -28.67 -24.94 -1.40
CA LYS A 40 -28.74 -26.12 -0.54
C LYS A 40 -29.60 -27.26 -1.10
N SER A 41 -30.47 -26.99 -2.08
CA SER A 41 -31.42 -27.97 -2.63
C SER A 41 -31.17 -28.24 -4.10
N GLN A 42 -31.02 -29.52 -4.43
CA GLN A 42 -30.90 -30.09 -5.78
C GLN A 42 -29.94 -29.34 -6.73
N PRO A 43 -28.67 -29.15 -6.34
CA PRO A 43 -27.73 -28.32 -7.08
C PRO A 43 -27.38 -28.87 -8.47
N LEU A 44 -27.22 -30.19 -8.62
CA LEU A 44 -26.97 -30.81 -9.93
C LEU A 44 -28.14 -30.64 -10.89
N LYS A 45 -29.38 -30.86 -10.43
CA LYS A 45 -30.58 -30.65 -11.28
C LYS A 45 -30.71 -29.20 -11.74
N ARG A 46 -30.28 -28.23 -10.93
CA ARG A 46 -30.22 -26.83 -11.33
C ARG A 46 -29.15 -26.59 -12.40
N LEU A 47 -27.95 -27.17 -12.25
CA LEU A 47 -26.91 -27.10 -13.27
C LEU A 47 -27.33 -27.79 -14.57
N GLU A 48 -27.98 -28.96 -14.50
CA GLU A 48 -28.57 -29.64 -15.66
C GLU A 48 -29.62 -28.79 -16.36
N ARG A 49 -30.44 -28.05 -15.60
CA ARG A 49 -31.42 -27.13 -16.18
C ARG A 49 -30.73 -25.97 -16.89
N ILE A 50 -29.66 -25.42 -16.31
CA ILE A 50 -28.85 -24.38 -16.93
C ILE A 50 -28.21 -24.90 -18.22
N LEU A 51 -27.61 -26.10 -18.19
CA LEU A 51 -27.03 -26.74 -19.38
C LEU A 51 -28.07 -26.98 -20.47
N ARG A 52 -29.27 -27.49 -20.12
CA ARG A 52 -30.38 -27.66 -21.07
C ARG A 52 -30.84 -26.35 -21.69
N ILE A 53 -30.85 -25.26 -20.92
CA ILE A 53 -31.14 -23.93 -21.44
C ILE A 53 -30.03 -23.53 -22.43
N MET A 54 -28.76 -23.68 -22.05
CA MET A 54 -27.62 -23.35 -22.92
C MET A 54 -27.62 -24.15 -24.22
N GLU A 55 -27.99 -25.43 -24.16
CA GLU A 55 -28.19 -26.30 -25.32
C GLU A 55 -29.37 -25.85 -26.18
N SER A 56 -30.52 -25.52 -25.57
CA SER A 56 -31.71 -25.09 -26.32
C SER A 56 -31.53 -23.78 -27.10
N PHE A 57 -30.57 -22.95 -26.68
CA PHE A 57 -30.23 -21.68 -27.33
C PHE A 57 -28.94 -21.78 -28.17
N ASP A 58 -28.43 -22.99 -28.42
CA ASP A 58 -27.18 -23.25 -29.18
C ASP A 58 -26.00 -22.39 -28.69
N ILE A 59 -25.91 -22.15 -27.38
CA ILE A 59 -24.88 -21.26 -26.82
C ILE A 59 -23.51 -21.90 -27.00
N PRO A 60 -22.57 -21.30 -27.77
CA PRO A 60 -21.27 -21.89 -28.03
C PRO A 60 -20.46 -22.17 -26.76
N ASP A 61 -19.66 -23.24 -26.75
CA ASP A 61 -18.66 -23.46 -25.71
C ASP A 61 -17.50 -22.48 -25.94
N TYR A 62 -17.55 -21.35 -25.24
CA TYR A 62 -16.56 -20.29 -25.30
C TYR A 62 -15.23 -20.63 -24.59
N LYS A 63 -14.70 -21.85 -24.78
CA LYS A 63 -13.38 -22.27 -24.25
C LYS A 63 -12.26 -21.28 -24.62
N TYR A 64 -12.35 -20.67 -25.79
CA TYR A 64 -11.41 -19.68 -26.30
C TYR A 64 -11.57 -18.27 -25.68
N LEU A 65 -12.71 -17.99 -25.03
CA LEU A 65 -12.87 -16.74 -24.29
C LEU A 65 -12.16 -16.80 -22.93
N VAL A 66 -11.85 -17.98 -22.36
CA VAL A 66 -11.02 -18.08 -21.16
C VAL A 66 -9.55 -18.14 -21.57
N SER A 67 -8.98 -16.96 -21.83
CA SER A 67 -7.56 -16.78 -22.12
C SER A 67 -6.92 -15.85 -21.09
N ASP A 68 -5.58 -15.84 -21.01
CA ASP A 68 -4.85 -14.86 -20.19
C ASP A 68 -5.28 -13.42 -20.53
N THR A 69 -5.58 -13.14 -21.79
CA THR A 69 -6.10 -11.84 -22.24
C THR A 69 -7.47 -11.51 -21.61
N ASN A 70 -8.37 -12.47 -21.50
CA ASN A 70 -9.66 -12.24 -20.84
C ASN A 70 -9.47 -11.95 -19.34
N VAL A 71 -8.62 -12.70 -18.65
CA VAL A 71 -8.31 -12.46 -17.23
C VAL A 71 -7.78 -11.05 -17.01
N VAL A 72 -6.92 -10.55 -17.90
CA VAL A 72 -6.42 -9.18 -17.86
C VAL A 72 -7.53 -8.16 -18.07
N VAL A 73 -8.41 -8.37 -19.06
CA VAL A 73 -9.57 -7.49 -19.31
C VAL A 73 -10.51 -7.45 -18.10
N GLN A 74 -10.78 -8.61 -17.47
CA GLN A 74 -11.59 -8.69 -16.26
C GLN A 74 -10.95 -7.95 -15.09
N ALA A 75 -9.63 -8.10 -14.89
CA ALA A 75 -8.90 -7.39 -13.84
C ALA A 75 -8.94 -5.87 -14.05
N VAL A 76 -8.75 -5.41 -15.29
CA VAL A 76 -8.85 -3.98 -15.64
C VAL A 76 -10.25 -3.44 -15.38
N ASN A 77 -11.28 -4.18 -15.79
CA ASN A 77 -12.65 -3.82 -15.50
C ASN A 77 -12.92 -3.78 -13.98
N TYR A 78 -12.41 -4.77 -13.24
CA TYR A 78 -12.50 -4.79 -11.78
C TYR A 78 -11.84 -3.55 -11.17
N TYR A 79 -10.62 -3.21 -11.60
CA TYR A 79 -9.94 -1.99 -11.15
C TYR A 79 -10.79 -0.74 -11.42
N ASN A 80 -11.24 -0.55 -12.66
CA ASN A 80 -12.00 0.64 -13.05
C ASN A 80 -13.34 0.78 -12.31
N THR A 81 -13.96 -0.34 -11.93
CA THR A 81 -15.31 -0.35 -11.33
C THR A 81 -15.32 -0.46 -9.80
N ARG A 82 -14.32 -1.08 -9.18
CA ARG A 82 -14.29 -1.37 -7.74
C ARG A 82 -13.26 -0.53 -7.00
N ILE A 83 -12.13 -0.31 -7.65
CA ILE A 83 -10.96 0.26 -7.02
C ILE A 83 -10.87 1.76 -7.33
N TYR A 84 -10.85 2.12 -8.61
CA TYR A 84 -10.70 3.51 -9.06
C TYR A 84 -11.69 4.48 -8.39
N PRO A 85 -12.99 4.15 -8.22
CA PRO A 85 -13.93 5.05 -7.55
C PRO A 85 -13.57 5.35 -6.09
N MET A 86 -13.06 4.36 -5.35
CA MET A 86 -12.62 4.54 -3.96
C MET A 86 -11.44 5.53 -3.90
N VAL A 87 -10.47 5.36 -4.79
CA VAL A 87 -9.28 6.22 -4.87
C VAL A 87 -9.64 7.64 -5.28
N LYS A 88 -10.54 7.76 -6.27
CA LYS A 88 -11.03 9.05 -6.76
C LYS A 88 -11.74 9.83 -5.65
N ALA A 89 -12.52 9.16 -4.79
CA ALA A 89 -13.18 9.79 -3.65
C ALA A 89 -12.16 10.31 -2.60
N SER A 90 -11.07 9.57 -2.37
CA SER A 90 -9.97 10.05 -1.50
C SER A 90 -9.22 11.26 -2.09
N GLY A 91 -9.27 11.45 -3.42
CA GLY A 91 -8.68 12.59 -4.13
C GLY A 91 -9.53 13.87 -4.12
N GLU A 92 -10.65 13.92 -3.38
CA GLU A 92 -11.48 15.15 -3.29
C GLU A 92 -10.74 16.32 -2.62
N LEU A 93 -9.88 16.05 -1.62
CA LEU A 93 -9.10 17.09 -0.95
C LEU A 93 -7.96 17.61 -1.82
N ALA A 94 -7.20 16.69 -2.41
CA ALA A 94 -6.11 16.99 -3.32
C ALA A 94 -6.25 16.11 -4.56
N PRO A 95 -6.80 16.64 -5.67
CA PRO A 95 -6.94 15.89 -6.90
C PRO A 95 -5.58 15.40 -7.42
N ASN A 96 -5.53 14.11 -7.77
CA ASN A 96 -4.32 13.52 -8.32
C ASN A 96 -4.49 13.22 -9.82
N PRO A 97 -3.83 13.97 -10.71
CA PRO A 97 -3.97 13.78 -12.15
C PRO A 97 -3.32 12.49 -12.66
N ALA A 98 -2.43 11.86 -11.88
CA ALA A 98 -1.80 10.60 -12.24
C ALA A 98 -2.73 9.39 -12.01
N LEU A 99 -3.83 9.56 -11.26
CA LEU A 99 -4.80 8.49 -11.02
C LEU A 99 -5.82 8.46 -12.16
N ILE A 100 -5.60 7.52 -13.09
CA ILE A 100 -6.45 7.35 -14.28
C ILE A 100 -7.19 6.00 -14.25
N GLN A 101 -8.27 5.93 -15.03
CA GLN A 101 -8.85 4.65 -15.40
C GLN A 101 -7.94 3.98 -16.42
N PHE A 102 -7.78 2.66 -16.32
CA PHE A 102 -7.07 1.90 -17.34
C PHE A 102 -7.88 1.89 -18.63
N PRO A 103 -7.36 2.44 -19.75
CA PRO A 103 -8.06 2.43 -21.02
C PRO A 103 -8.00 1.02 -21.62
N LEU A 104 -9.15 0.33 -21.66
CA LEU A 104 -9.27 -1.03 -22.23
C LEU A 104 -8.71 -1.10 -23.67
N ALA A 105 -8.88 -0.03 -24.45
CA ALA A 105 -8.41 0.06 -25.83
C ALA A 105 -6.88 0.01 -25.96
N ALA A 106 -6.12 0.44 -24.94
CA ALA A 106 -4.66 0.48 -24.97
C ALA A 106 -4.01 -0.72 -24.28
N LEU A 107 -4.78 -1.74 -23.87
CA LEU A 107 -4.24 -2.91 -23.18
C LEU A 107 -3.15 -3.63 -23.99
N HIS A 108 -3.29 -3.67 -25.31
CA HIS A 108 -2.31 -4.29 -26.22
C HIS A 108 -0.95 -3.58 -26.23
N MET A 109 -0.88 -2.33 -25.75
CA MET A 109 0.34 -1.55 -25.64
C MET A 109 1.08 -1.78 -24.32
N LEU A 110 0.41 -2.40 -23.33
CA LEU A 110 1.01 -2.66 -22.03
C LEU A 110 1.85 -3.96 -22.07
N PRO A 111 2.99 -3.98 -21.38
CA PRO A 111 3.86 -5.15 -21.35
C PRO A 111 3.22 -6.29 -20.53
N PRO A 112 3.59 -7.56 -20.79
CA PRO A 112 3.05 -8.71 -20.04
C PRO A 112 3.26 -8.61 -18.51
N ALA A 113 4.35 -7.97 -18.07
CA ALA A 113 4.59 -7.72 -16.66
C ALA A 113 3.49 -6.85 -16.03
N VAL A 114 3.04 -5.80 -16.74
CA VAL A 114 1.95 -4.91 -16.29
C VAL A 114 0.62 -5.66 -16.29
N HIS A 115 0.33 -6.43 -17.34
CA HIS A 115 -0.88 -7.27 -17.41
C HIS A 115 -1.04 -8.16 -16.17
N HIS A 116 -0.02 -8.96 -15.88
CA HIS A 116 -0.03 -9.84 -14.71
C HIS A 116 -0.07 -9.08 -13.38
N THR A 117 0.55 -7.89 -13.32
CA THR A 117 0.51 -7.05 -12.12
C THR A 117 -0.89 -6.52 -11.84
N VAL A 118 -1.64 -6.08 -12.87
CA VAL A 118 -3.05 -5.63 -12.71
C VAL A 118 -3.94 -6.77 -12.22
N VAL A 119 -3.72 -7.98 -12.74
CA VAL A 119 -4.44 -9.18 -12.27
C VAL A 119 -4.16 -9.43 -10.80
N CYS A 120 -2.88 -9.47 -10.39
CA CYS A 120 -2.51 -9.63 -8.99
C CYS A 120 -3.13 -8.55 -8.08
N LEU A 121 -3.11 -7.29 -8.51
CA LEU A 121 -3.68 -6.17 -7.75
C LEU A 121 -5.20 -6.35 -7.56
N SER A 122 -5.90 -6.70 -8.63
CA SER A 122 -7.37 -6.89 -8.60
C SER A 122 -7.77 -8.07 -7.72
N LEU A 123 -7.08 -9.20 -7.85
CA LEU A 123 -7.34 -10.40 -7.05
C LEU A 123 -6.96 -10.18 -5.57
N ASN A 124 -5.87 -9.47 -5.28
CA ASN A 124 -5.51 -9.10 -3.91
C ASN A 124 -6.59 -8.22 -3.28
N HIS A 125 -7.04 -7.19 -3.99
CA HIS A 125 -8.14 -6.34 -3.52
C HIS A 125 -9.41 -7.13 -3.27
N PHE A 126 -9.77 -8.02 -4.19
CA PHE A 126 -10.91 -8.91 -4.03
C PHE A 126 -10.81 -9.73 -2.74
N ILE A 127 -9.70 -10.46 -2.50
CA ILE A 127 -9.54 -11.28 -1.30
C ILE A 127 -9.69 -10.48 0.00
N HIS A 128 -9.11 -9.28 0.07
CA HIS A 128 -9.13 -8.47 1.29
C HIS A 128 -10.49 -7.78 1.52
N THR A 129 -11.32 -7.64 0.50
CA THR A 129 -12.67 -7.06 0.60
C THR A 129 -13.77 -8.11 0.83
N LEU A 130 -13.42 -9.41 0.85
CA LEU A 130 -14.36 -10.49 1.15
C LEU A 130 -14.96 -10.36 2.56
N GLN A 131 -16.23 -10.77 2.69
CA GLN A 131 -16.93 -10.77 3.98
C GLN A 131 -16.37 -11.86 4.92
N VAL A 132 -16.48 -11.60 6.22
CA VAL A 132 -16.12 -12.58 7.25
C VAL A 132 -17.01 -13.82 7.08
N GLY A 133 -16.40 -15.00 7.02
CA GLY A 133 -17.11 -16.27 6.77
C GLY A 133 -17.18 -16.69 5.30
N THR A 134 -16.58 -15.92 4.38
CA THR A 134 -16.45 -16.35 2.98
C THR A 134 -15.68 -17.67 2.88
N ASN A 135 -16.08 -18.51 1.93
CA ASN A 135 -15.56 -19.87 1.79
C ASN A 135 -14.04 -19.88 1.57
N LYS A 136 -13.33 -20.64 2.43
CA LYS A 136 -11.86 -20.81 2.37
C LYS A 136 -11.36 -21.30 1.01
N HIS A 137 -12.15 -22.11 0.30
CA HIS A 137 -11.80 -22.61 -1.03
C HIS A 137 -11.66 -21.49 -2.07
N VAL A 138 -12.53 -20.48 -2.04
CA VAL A 138 -12.43 -19.28 -2.92
C VAL A 138 -11.10 -18.59 -2.64
N THR A 139 -10.80 -18.32 -1.37
CA THR A 139 -9.56 -17.66 -0.97
C THR A 139 -8.32 -18.46 -1.38
N ILE A 140 -8.35 -19.79 -1.26
CA ILE A 140 -7.23 -20.66 -1.66
C ILE A 140 -7.03 -20.63 -3.18
N SER A 141 -8.10 -20.78 -3.96
CA SER A 141 -8.04 -20.75 -5.43
C SER A 141 -7.50 -19.41 -5.93
N THR A 142 -8.06 -18.30 -5.44
CA THR A 142 -7.62 -16.96 -5.85
C THR A 142 -6.17 -16.68 -5.43
N ARG A 143 -5.71 -17.18 -4.28
CA ARG A 143 -4.29 -17.09 -3.90
C ARG A 143 -3.38 -17.84 -4.87
N SER A 144 -3.79 -19.03 -5.32
CA SER A 144 -3.05 -19.79 -6.33
C SER A 144 -2.89 -18.99 -7.63
N GLU A 145 -3.96 -18.36 -8.11
CA GLU A 145 -3.93 -17.50 -9.30
C GLU A 145 -3.01 -16.29 -9.11
N ILE A 146 -3.06 -15.63 -7.95
CA ILE A 146 -2.14 -14.53 -7.61
C ILE A 146 -0.68 -15.01 -7.69
N HIS A 147 -0.36 -16.19 -7.15
CA HIS A 147 1.01 -16.72 -7.22
C HIS A 147 1.45 -17.03 -8.65
N GLN A 148 0.55 -17.57 -9.49
CA GLN A 148 0.83 -17.83 -10.89
C GLN A 148 1.14 -16.55 -11.66
N HIS A 149 0.28 -15.53 -11.55
CA HIS A 149 0.48 -14.24 -12.23
C HIS A 149 1.68 -13.49 -11.68
N ARG A 150 1.93 -13.53 -10.37
CA ARG A 150 3.15 -12.99 -9.77
C ARG A 150 4.40 -13.62 -10.38
N GLY A 151 4.43 -14.95 -10.49
CA GLY A 151 5.54 -15.65 -11.11
C GLY A 151 5.74 -15.29 -12.58
N ALA A 152 4.64 -15.12 -13.33
CA ALA A 152 4.68 -14.69 -14.72
C ALA A 152 5.20 -13.25 -14.87
N ALA A 153 4.76 -12.31 -14.02
CA ALA A 153 5.25 -10.95 -13.99
C ALA A 153 6.77 -10.90 -13.72
N ILE A 154 7.26 -11.65 -12.73
CA ILE A 154 8.70 -11.74 -12.43
C ILE A 154 9.47 -12.29 -13.63
N ARG A 155 9.00 -13.35 -14.29
CA ARG A 155 9.66 -13.89 -15.49
C ARG A 155 9.74 -12.86 -16.61
N SER A 156 8.66 -12.13 -16.89
CA SER A 156 8.65 -11.08 -17.90
C SER A 156 9.59 -9.93 -17.55
N LEU A 157 9.61 -9.48 -16.28
CA LEU A 157 10.53 -8.46 -15.81
C LEU A 157 12.00 -8.91 -15.93
N SER A 158 12.31 -10.15 -15.54
CA SER A 158 13.67 -10.71 -15.69
C SER A 158 14.12 -10.74 -17.14
N GLN A 159 13.23 -11.03 -18.10
CA GLN A 159 13.54 -10.98 -19.52
C GLN A 159 13.84 -9.54 -20.00
N TYR A 160 13.13 -8.53 -19.48
CA TYR A 160 13.42 -7.13 -19.79
C TYR A 160 14.75 -6.67 -19.22
N VAL A 161 15.02 -6.99 -17.95
CA VAL A 161 16.27 -6.63 -17.26
C VAL A 161 17.48 -7.36 -17.84
N GLY A 162 17.29 -8.59 -18.32
CA GLY A 162 18.36 -9.41 -18.88
C GLY A 162 18.93 -8.90 -20.21
N LYS A 163 18.18 -8.12 -21.00
CA LYS A 163 18.61 -7.64 -22.32
C LYS A 163 19.05 -6.19 -22.27
N ASP A 164 20.23 -5.88 -22.83
CA ASP A 164 20.79 -4.51 -22.82
C ASP A 164 19.83 -3.45 -23.36
N LYS A 165 19.13 -3.76 -24.47
CA LYS A 165 18.16 -2.85 -25.11
C LYS A 165 17.00 -2.46 -24.20
N THR A 166 16.55 -3.37 -23.31
CA THR A 166 15.34 -3.17 -22.51
C THR A 166 15.63 -2.91 -21.03
N ARG A 167 16.83 -3.21 -20.55
CA ARG A 167 17.21 -3.22 -19.12
C ARG A 167 16.86 -1.94 -18.38
N CYS A 168 17.22 -0.80 -18.96
CA CYS A 168 17.00 0.52 -18.37
C CYS A 168 15.96 1.35 -19.15
N SER A 169 15.09 0.68 -19.92
CA SER A 169 14.02 1.35 -20.66
C SER A 169 12.95 1.87 -19.71
N ASP A 170 12.24 2.92 -20.12
CA ASP A 170 11.17 3.52 -19.33
C ASP A 170 10.04 2.52 -19.05
N LEU A 171 9.81 1.59 -19.99
CA LEU A 171 8.87 0.50 -19.85
C LEU A 171 9.30 -0.49 -18.76
N ALA A 172 10.58 -0.82 -18.67
CA ALA A 172 11.10 -1.70 -17.62
C ALA A 172 11.00 -1.03 -16.25
N ILE A 173 11.41 0.25 -16.14
CA ILE A 173 11.35 1.03 -14.89
C ILE A 173 9.91 1.14 -14.38
N SER A 174 8.98 1.55 -15.24
CA SER A 174 7.55 1.66 -14.88
C SER A 174 6.95 0.30 -14.49
N SER A 175 7.27 -0.77 -15.23
CA SER A 175 6.78 -2.13 -14.92
C SER A 175 7.30 -2.65 -13.57
N ILE A 176 8.59 -2.43 -13.26
CA ILE A 176 9.18 -2.82 -11.98
C ILE A 176 8.54 -2.04 -10.84
N LEU A 177 8.30 -0.74 -11.03
CA LEU A 177 7.70 0.08 -9.99
C LEU A 177 6.25 -0.32 -9.71
N MET A 178 5.45 -0.52 -10.76
CA MET A 178 4.08 -1.00 -10.62
C MET A 178 4.04 -2.37 -9.93
N PHE A 179 4.96 -3.27 -10.28
CA PHE A 179 5.10 -4.55 -9.63
C PHE A 179 5.50 -4.43 -8.15
N LEU A 180 6.45 -3.54 -7.82
CA LEU A 180 6.85 -3.22 -6.45
C LEU A 180 5.64 -2.71 -5.65
N ALA A 181 4.87 -1.77 -6.20
CA ALA A 181 3.67 -1.22 -5.56
C ALA A 181 2.65 -2.33 -5.23
N MET A 182 2.43 -3.26 -6.16
CA MET A 182 1.56 -4.42 -5.95
C MET A 182 2.12 -5.40 -4.91
N GLU A 183 3.42 -5.72 -4.96
CA GLU A 183 4.07 -6.63 -4.00
C GLU A 183 3.96 -6.15 -2.55
N LEU A 184 4.03 -4.83 -2.36
CA LEU A 184 3.85 -4.22 -1.05
C LEU A 184 2.44 -4.45 -0.48
N GLN A 185 1.45 -4.70 -1.34
CA GLN A 185 0.07 -5.02 -0.95
C GLN A 185 -0.18 -6.53 -0.76
N ASN A 186 0.80 -7.41 -1.01
CA ASN A 186 0.63 -8.88 -0.97
C ASN A 186 1.07 -9.51 0.38
N PRO A 187 0.32 -10.44 1.02
CA PRO A 187 0.53 -10.81 2.44
C PRO A 187 1.70 -11.75 2.75
N LEU A 188 2.28 -12.47 1.78
CA LEU A 188 3.03 -13.71 2.05
C LEU A 188 4.51 -13.66 1.60
N ILE A 189 5.30 -12.71 2.10
CA ILE A 189 6.75 -12.54 1.80
C ILE A 189 6.98 -11.69 0.54
N ALA A 190 6.98 -10.38 0.73
CA ALA A 190 7.45 -9.45 -0.29
C ALA A 190 8.96 -9.24 -0.11
N ASN A 191 9.77 -9.70 -1.06
CA ASN A 191 11.18 -9.29 -1.19
C ASN A 191 11.26 -7.87 -1.80
N TRP A 192 10.42 -6.97 -1.30
CA TRP A 192 10.29 -5.60 -1.79
C TRP A 192 11.63 -4.87 -1.78
N ARG A 193 12.51 -5.21 -0.82
CA ARG A 193 13.87 -4.69 -0.72
C ARG A 193 14.72 -4.95 -1.95
N SER A 194 14.70 -6.18 -2.48
CA SER A 194 15.43 -6.52 -3.69
C SER A 194 14.89 -5.76 -4.89
N HIS A 195 13.56 -5.59 -4.98
CA HIS A 195 12.93 -4.79 -6.04
C HIS A 195 13.28 -3.31 -5.95
N ALA A 196 13.21 -2.71 -4.76
CA ALA A 196 13.56 -1.31 -4.54
C ALA A 196 15.04 -1.04 -4.82
N SER A 197 15.94 -1.90 -4.33
CA SER A 197 17.38 -1.80 -4.59
C SER A 197 17.71 -1.95 -6.07
N GLY A 198 17.15 -2.95 -6.75
CA GLY A 198 17.33 -3.16 -8.19
C GLY A 198 16.79 -1.99 -9.02
N LEU A 199 15.60 -1.47 -8.69
CA LEU A 199 15.04 -0.29 -9.34
C LEU A 199 15.93 0.94 -9.13
N ASN A 200 16.44 1.13 -7.92
CA ASN A 200 17.36 2.23 -7.63
C ASN A 200 18.62 2.16 -8.50
N GLN A 201 19.21 0.96 -8.66
CA GLN A 201 20.36 0.77 -9.55
C GLN A 201 20.03 1.11 -11.01
N LEU A 202 18.86 0.71 -11.53
CA LEU A 202 18.44 1.06 -12.89
C LEU A 202 18.27 2.57 -13.07
N ILE A 203 17.76 3.27 -12.04
CA ILE A 203 17.66 4.73 -12.04
C ILE A 203 19.05 5.37 -12.03
N HIS A 204 19.99 4.84 -11.26
CA HIS A 204 21.39 5.30 -11.25
C HIS A 204 22.06 5.13 -12.62
N LEU A 205 21.80 4.02 -13.33
CA LEU A 205 22.27 3.82 -14.70
C LEU A 205 21.70 4.84 -15.70
N ARG A 206 20.61 5.53 -15.35
CA ARG A 206 20.02 6.66 -16.12
C ARG A 206 20.48 8.04 -15.63
N GLY A 207 21.49 8.09 -14.77
CA GLY A 207 22.04 9.32 -14.20
C GLY A 207 21.28 9.82 -12.96
N GLY A 208 20.48 8.97 -12.32
CA GLY A 208 19.74 9.30 -11.10
C GLY A 208 18.34 9.86 -11.37
N ILE A 209 17.58 10.07 -10.28
CA ILE A 209 16.17 10.48 -10.32
C ILE A 209 15.96 11.77 -11.11
N ARG A 210 16.76 12.80 -10.83
CA ARG A 210 16.66 14.11 -11.51
C ARG A 210 16.94 14.03 -13.00
N SER A 211 17.95 13.25 -13.40
CA SER A 211 18.26 13.02 -14.81
C SER A 211 17.10 12.32 -15.50
N LEU A 212 16.55 11.27 -14.88
CA LEU A 212 15.44 10.51 -15.44
C LEU A 212 14.16 11.33 -15.56
N MET A 213 13.82 12.17 -14.58
CA MET A 213 12.67 13.08 -14.66
C MET A 213 12.79 14.08 -15.82
N LYS A 214 14.01 14.56 -16.11
CA LYS A 214 14.26 15.45 -17.25
C LYS A 214 14.16 14.72 -18.60
N GLN A 215 14.74 13.52 -18.69
CA GLN A 215 14.75 12.72 -19.92
C GLN A 215 13.37 12.13 -20.25
N SER A 216 12.61 11.74 -19.24
CA SER A 216 11.35 11.03 -19.36
C SER A 216 10.29 11.65 -18.42
N PRO A 217 9.79 12.88 -18.71
CA PRO A 217 8.89 13.60 -17.81
C PRO A 217 7.61 12.85 -17.43
N TYR A 218 7.11 11.97 -18.31
CA TYR A 218 5.95 11.12 -18.06
C TYR A 218 6.16 10.07 -16.96
N LEU A 219 7.42 9.75 -16.61
CA LEU A 219 7.72 8.88 -15.47
C LEU A 219 7.70 9.61 -14.13
N THR A 220 7.58 10.95 -14.12
CA THR A 220 7.68 11.73 -12.87
C THR A 220 6.67 11.29 -11.79
N PRO A 221 5.37 11.06 -12.09
CA PRO A 221 4.44 10.55 -11.07
C PRO A 221 4.82 9.17 -10.54
N THR A 222 5.31 8.30 -11.43
CA THR A 222 5.81 6.97 -11.10
C THR A 222 7.02 7.08 -10.17
N LEU A 223 7.98 7.95 -10.46
CA LEU A 223 9.15 8.20 -9.61
C LEU A 223 8.78 8.84 -8.27
N ALA A 224 7.78 9.73 -8.24
CA ALA A 224 7.24 10.28 -6.99
C ALA A 224 6.73 9.14 -6.08
N ILE A 225 5.98 8.19 -6.63
CA ILE A 225 5.56 6.98 -5.89
C ILE A 225 6.77 6.21 -5.34
N PHE A 226 7.85 6.03 -6.12
CA PHE A 226 9.05 5.36 -5.62
C PHE A 226 9.67 6.07 -4.41
N MET A 227 9.83 7.39 -4.51
CA MET A 227 10.38 8.22 -3.44
C MET A 227 9.51 8.16 -2.19
N LEU A 228 8.19 8.14 -2.36
CA LEU A 228 7.25 7.97 -1.26
C LEU A 228 7.40 6.63 -0.56
N ILE A 229 7.46 5.53 -1.33
CA ILE A 229 7.64 4.17 -0.80
C ILE A 229 8.92 4.11 0.02
N VAL A 230 10.04 4.58 -0.53
CA VAL A 230 11.35 4.54 0.13
C VAL A 230 11.34 5.38 1.40
N THR A 231 10.83 6.61 1.33
CA THR A 231 10.76 7.53 2.49
C THR A 231 9.97 6.92 3.64
N LEU A 232 8.78 6.38 3.37
CA LEU A 232 7.94 5.77 4.41
C LEU A 232 8.53 4.45 4.92
N ALA A 233 9.08 3.62 4.03
CA ALA A 233 9.69 2.36 4.45
C ALA A 233 10.91 2.58 5.36
N ASN A 234 11.69 3.63 5.12
CA ASN A 234 12.81 4.06 5.95
C ASN A 234 12.37 4.38 7.40
N THR A 235 11.16 4.93 7.59
CA THR A 235 10.61 5.14 8.95
C THR A 235 10.36 3.82 9.69
N CYS A 236 9.99 2.75 8.99
CA CYS A 236 9.70 1.42 9.54
C CYS A 236 10.83 0.41 9.28
N SER A 237 12.06 0.89 9.17
CA SER A 237 13.24 0.03 8.99
C SER A 237 14.31 0.39 10.00
N PRO A 238 15.22 -0.55 10.35
CA PRO A 238 16.32 -0.29 11.25
C PRO A 238 17.17 0.89 10.78
N SER A 239 17.76 1.63 11.72
CA SER A 239 18.65 2.76 11.40
C SER A 239 19.82 2.37 10.48
N ARG A 240 20.35 1.15 10.66
CA ARG A 240 21.44 0.56 9.87
C ARG A 240 21.05 0.00 8.49
N ASP A 241 19.76 -0.02 8.15
CA ASP A 241 19.23 -0.65 6.94
C ASP A 241 18.24 0.27 6.21
N GLN A 242 18.73 1.47 5.91
CA GLN A 242 18.02 2.54 5.20
C GLN A 242 18.37 2.50 3.70
N ILE A 243 17.43 2.89 2.84
CA ILE A 243 17.67 3.02 1.38
C ILE A 243 17.90 4.49 1.05
N SER A 244 19.01 4.80 0.37
CA SER A 244 19.30 6.13 -0.18
C SER A 244 18.83 6.23 -1.65
N LEU A 245 18.21 7.36 -2.01
CA LEU A 245 17.64 7.59 -3.34
C LEU A 245 18.66 8.21 -4.31
N SER A 246 19.38 9.25 -3.88
CA SER A 246 20.25 10.08 -4.70
C SER A 246 21.70 10.17 -4.16
N GLY A 247 22.11 9.19 -3.34
CA GLY A 247 23.49 9.00 -2.87
C GLY A 247 23.98 10.00 -1.82
N SER A 248 23.28 11.11 -1.60
CA SER A 248 23.54 12.04 -0.49
C SER A 248 22.25 12.60 0.13
N PRO A 249 22.21 12.82 1.46
CA PRO A 249 21.04 13.38 2.15
C PRO A 249 20.56 14.74 1.59
N ALA A 250 21.49 15.63 1.26
CA ALA A 250 21.16 16.95 0.71
C ALA A 250 20.50 16.86 -0.67
N GLN A 251 20.98 15.94 -1.53
CA GLN A 251 20.37 15.72 -2.84
C GLN A 251 18.99 15.09 -2.73
N ASP A 252 18.81 14.12 -1.83
CA ASP A 252 17.49 13.49 -1.56
C ASP A 252 16.44 14.56 -1.20
N LEU A 253 16.77 15.48 -0.29
CA LEU A 253 15.87 16.57 0.11
C LEU A 253 15.55 17.51 -1.04
N THR A 254 16.57 17.93 -1.79
CA THR A 254 16.40 18.83 -2.95
C THR A 254 15.52 18.20 -4.02
N ASP A 255 15.73 16.92 -4.33
CA ASP A 255 14.96 16.20 -5.34
C ASP A 255 13.49 16.08 -4.91
N ILE A 256 13.23 15.69 -3.66
CA ILE A 256 11.87 15.54 -3.12
C ILE A 256 11.12 16.88 -3.04
N GLU A 257 11.79 17.94 -2.55
CA GLU A 257 11.20 19.28 -2.46
C GLU A 257 10.75 19.78 -3.84
N SER A 258 11.56 19.54 -4.87
CA SER A 258 11.25 19.97 -6.24
C SER A 258 10.01 19.33 -6.86
N ILE A 259 9.57 18.17 -6.34
CA ILE A 259 8.41 17.44 -6.84
C ILE A 259 7.29 17.28 -5.80
N TYR A 260 7.36 17.99 -4.67
CA TYR A 260 6.48 17.74 -3.55
C TYR A 260 5.00 17.93 -3.90
N SER A 261 4.69 18.85 -4.81
CA SER A 261 3.33 19.06 -5.33
C SER A 261 2.74 17.80 -6.00
N ILE A 262 3.59 16.94 -6.57
CA ILE A 262 3.19 15.66 -7.19
C ILE A 262 3.02 14.58 -6.11
N LEU A 263 3.83 14.62 -5.05
CA LEU A 263 3.76 13.69 -3.91
C LEU A 263 2.56 13.97 -3.01
N PHE A 264 2.20 15.25 -2.85
CA PHE A 264 1.24 15.71 -1.86
C PHE A 264 -0.12 14.98 -1.95
N PRO A 265 -0.74 14.80 -3.14
CA PRO A 265 -2.00 14.07 -3.26
C PRO A 265 -1.97 12.61 -2.78
N TYR A 266 -0.79 11.98 -2.68
CA TYR A 266 -0.64 10.61 -2.18
C TYR A 266 -0.54 10.52 -0.66
N THR A 267 -0.28 11.63 0.04
CA THR A 267 0.01 11.63 1.48
C THR A 267 -0.85 12.58 2.29
N LEU A 268 -1.22 13.73 1.73
CA LEU A 268 -1.77 14.89 2.45
C LEU A 268 -0.93 15.33 3.65
N CYS A 269 0.36 14.96 3.66
CA CYS A 269 1.28 15.41 4.69
C CYS A 269 1.65 16.87 4.41
N PRO A 270 1.77 17.75 5.41
CA PRO A 270 2.33 19.07 5.20
C PRO A 270 3.79 18.99 4.72
N PRO A 271 4.23 19.83 3.75
CA PRO A 271 5.60 19.78 3.22
C PRO A 271 6.68 19.87 4.30
N THR A 272 6.52 20.80 5.25
CA THR A 272 7.45 20.98 6.38
C THR A 272 7.60 19.70 7.20
N ILE A 273 6.48 19.04 7.51
CA ILE A 273 6.49 17.79 8.28
C ILE A 273 7.12 16.65 7.47
N TYR A 274 6.78 16.53 6.19
CA TYR A 274 7.32 15.48 5.32
C TYR A 274 8.84 15.59 5.14
N LEU A 275 9.35 16.79 4.88
CA LEU A 275 10.80 17.05 4.79
C LEU A 275 11.50 16.78 6.12
N THR A 276 10.83 17.04 7.25
CA THR A 276 11.37 16.72 8.57
C THR A 276 11.44 15.21 8.81
N ILE A 277 10.46 14.42 8.36
CA ILE A 277 10.51 12.95 8.40
C ILE A 277 11.74 12.42 7.63
N ILE A 278 12.05 13.00 6.47
CA ILE A 278 13.23 12.62 5.69
C ILE A 278 14.53 12.94 6.45
N ARG A 279 14.62 14.14 7.04
CA ARG A 279 15.78 14.52 7.87
C ARG A 279 15.97 13.60 9.07
N ILE A 280 14.88 13.16 9.71
CA ILE A 280 14.95 12.17 10.79
C ILE A 280 15.48 10.83 10.27
N ASN A 281 15.02 10.35 9.09
CA ASN A 281 15.56 9.14 8.47
C ASN A 281 17.08 9.26 8.21
N HIS A 282 17.54 10.39 7.69
CA HIS A 282 18.96 10.64 7.43
C HIS A 282 19.78 10.65 8.72
N LEU A 283 19.33 11.35 9.76
CA LEU A 283 20.00 11.39 11.07
C LEU A 283 20.08 9.99 11.70
N ARG A 284 19.03 9.18 11.57
CA ARG A 284 19.04 7.78 12.01
C ARG A 284 20.08 6.97 11.24
N ALA A 285 20.18 7.15 9.92
CA ALA A 285 21.15 6.43 9.09
C ALA A 285 22.59 6.79 9.46
N GLU A 286 22.88 8.08 9.63
CA GLU A 286 24.20 8.62 9.98
C GLU A 286 24.72 8.09 11.33
N THR A 287 23.83 8.03 12.32
CA THR A 287 24.16 7.57 13.69
C THR A 287 24.14 6.06 13.84
N SER A 288 23.77 5.30 12.81
CA SER A 288 23.76 3.83 12.88
C SER A 288 25.16 3.21 12.89
N SER A 289 26.16 3.94 12.35
CA SER A 289 27.56 3.51 12.23
C SER A 289 28.52 4.28 13.14
N LEU A 290 28.02 5.29 13.86
CA LEU A 290 28.80 6.23 14.66
C LEU A 290 28.14 6.42 16.03
N PHE A 291 28.94 6.71 17.06
CA PHE A 291 28.37 7.14 18.33
C PHE A 291 27.73 8.54 18.17
N PRO A 292 26.53 8.77 18.74
CA PRO A 292 25.94 10.10 18.79
C PRO A 292 26.92 11.11 19.39
N ASN A 293 26.92 12.33 18.85
CA ASN A 293 27.77 13.43 19.31
C ASN A 293 26.90 14.66 19.58
N ALA A 294 27.50 15.74 20.08
CA ALA A 294 26.77 16.96 20.40
C ALA A 294 26.03 17.58 19.20
N SER A 295 26.59 17.46 17.98
CA SER A 295 25.94 17.94 16.75
C SER A 295 24.68 17.15 16.43
N HIS A 296 24.72 15.82 16.58
CA HIS A 296 23.54 14.96 16.41
C HIS A 296 22.44 15.30 17.42
N PHE A 297 22.82 15.56 18.68
CA PHE A 297 21.90 15.97 19.73
C PHE A 297 21.21 17.31 19.41
N LEU A 298 21.98 18.33 19.02
CA LEU A 298 21.43 19.64 18.62
C LEU A 298 20.48 19.50 17.43
N THR A 299 20.90 18.76 16.39
CA THR A 299 20.08 18.51 15.20
C THR A 299 18.75 17.84 15.57
N ALA A 300 18.77 16.87 16.49
CA ALA A 300 17.55 16.20 16.94
C ALA A 300 16.57 17.16 17.65
N HIS A 301 17.08 18.05 18.49
CA HIS A 301 16.28 19.09 19.15
C HIS A 301 15.72 20.12 18.17
N ASP A 302 16.50 20.52 17.16
CA ASP A 302 16.06 21.43 16.10
C ASP A 302 14.93 20.80 15.28
N LEU A 303 15.05 19.52 14.93
CA LEU A 303 14.01 18.78 14.20
C LEU A 303 12.72 18.66 15.01
N LEU A 304 12.81 18.39 16.32
CA LEU A 304 11.64 18.34 17.18
C LEU A 304 10.98 19.72 17.30
N SER A 305 11.78 20.78 17.50
CA SER A 305 11.29 22.16 17.58
C SER A 305 10.62 22.60 16.29
N LEU A 306 11.12 22.16 15.13
CA LEU A 306 10.50 22.42 13.82
C LEU A 306 9.12 21.75 13.70
N ILE A 307 8.94 20.54 14.25
CA ILE A 307 7.64 19.86 14.27
C ILE A 307 6.68 20.56 15.22
N GLU A 308 7.14 20.95 16.41
CA GLU A 308 6.32 21.62 17.43
C GLU A 308 5.88 23.03 16.99
N SER A 309 6.74 23.75 16.27
CA SER A 309 6.43 25.09 15.74
C SER A 309 5.57 25.08 14.48
N PHE A 310 5.36 23.93 13.84
CA PHE A 310 4.37 23.80 12.77
C PHE A 310 2.97 24.15 13.30
N SER A 311 2.27 25.04 12.61
CA SER A 311 0.90 25.46 12.95
C SER A 311 -0.09 24.82 11.98
N PRO A 312 -0.81 23.76 12.38
CA PRO A 312 -1.89 23.19 11.59
C PRO A 312 -2.96 24.22 11.21
N GLU A 313 -3.20 25.20 12.09
CA GLU A 313 -4.14 26.28 11.91
C GLU A 313 -3.75 27.19 10.74
N ASP A 314 -2.49 27.62 10.73
CA ASP A 314 -1.95 28.43 9.64
C ASP A 314 -1.78 27.61 8.36
N TRP A 315 -1.54 26.30 8.45
CA TRP A 315 -1.42 25.47 7.25
C TRP A 315 -2.77 25.18 6.58
N ALA A 316 -3.81 24.88 7.37
CA ALA A 316 -5.11 24.47 6.84
C ALA A 316 -5.78 25.58 6.03
N GLN A 317 -5.60 26.84 6.44
CA GLN A 317 -6.19 28.06 5.87
C GLN A 317 -7.74 28.05 5.82
N PRO A 318 -8.44 29.14 6.16
CA PRO A 318 -9.91 29.18 6.06
C PRO A 318 -10.40 28.86 4.64
N GLY A 319 -11.31 27.89 4.50
CA GLY A 319 -11.81 27.48 3.19
C GLY A 319 -12.58 26.15 3.18
N PRO A 320 -12.91 25.63 1.99
CA PRO A 320 -13.51 24.31 1.85
C PRO A 320 -12.67 23.23 2.54
N HIS A 321 -13.34 22.33 3.26
CA HIS A 321 -12.70 21.23 3.99
C HIS A 321 -11.71 21.65 5.08
N PHE A 322 -11.87 22.85 5.65
CA PHE A 322 -11.00 23.38 6.71
C PHE A 322 -10.81 22.39 7.87
N ASP A 323 -11.89 21.79 8.37
CA ASP A 323 -11.83 20.83 9.48
C ASP A 323 -11.02 19.58 9.11
N GLU A 324 -11.16 19.08 7.88
CA GLU A 324 -10.36 17.96 7.39
C GLU A 324 -8.87 18.29 7.28
N TRP A 325 -8.54 19.48 6.76
CA TRP A 325 -7.15 19.97 6.68
C TRP A 325 -6.53 20.16 8.06
N MET A 326 -7.27 20.77 8.98
CA MET A 326 -6.86 20.92 10.37
C MET A 326 -6.59 19.57 11.02
N LEU A 327 -7.52 18.62 10.86
CA LEU A 327 -7.42 17.29 11.45
C LEU A 327 -6.22 16.52 10.91
N ILE A 328 -6.00 16.49 9.60
CA ILE A 328 -4.87 15.77 9.01
C ILE A 328 -3.53 16.44 9.35
N GLY A 329 -3.48 17.78 9.41
CA GLY A 329 -2.30 18.53 9.85
C GLY A 329 -1.89 18.21 11.28
N ARG A 330 -2.84 18.27 12.23
CA ARG A 330 -2.62 17.89 13.65
C ARG A 330 -2.24 16.42 13.81
N THR A 331 -2.82 15.55 12.97
CA THR A 331 -2.49 14.12 12.94
C THR A 331 -1.03 13.89 12.55
N TYR A 332 -0.58 14.50 11.45
CA TYR A 332 0.79 14.36 10.98
C TYR A 332 1.81 15.02 11.91
N GLN A 333 1.49 16.18 12.49
CA GLN A 333 2.35 16.83 13.48
C GLN A 333 2.60 15.92 14.69
N SER A 334 1.53 15.40 15.30
CA SER A 334 1.66 14.52 16.48
C SER A 334 2.38 13.21 16.16
N ALA A 335 2.11 12.62 14.99
CA ALA A 335 2.80 11.42 14.54
C ALA A 335 4.29 11.68 14.25
N ALA A 336 4.65 12.82 13.65
CA ALA A 336 6.04 13.18 13.40
C ALA A 336 6.81 13.45 14.70
N ALA A 337 6.19 14.11 15.68
CA ALA A 337 6.81 14.34 16.98
C ALA A 337 7.11 13.02 17.68
N LEU A 338 6.14 12.09 17.73
CA LEU A 338 6.34 10.75 18.27
C LEU A 338 7.43 9.98 17.54
N TYR A 339 7.41 10.00 16.20
CA TYR A 339 8.42 9.35 15.39
C TYR A 339 9.82 9.90 15.71
N CYS A 340 9.99 11.23 15.71
CA CYS A 340 11.23 11.92 16.07
C CYS A 340 11.73 11.49 17.46
N THR A 341 10.89 11.64 18.48
CA THR A 341 11.24 11.33 19.86
C THR A 341 11.61 9.85 20.02
N MET A 342 10.73 8.94 19.61
CA MET A 342 10.91 7.51 19.88
C MET A 342 12.05 6.90 19.06
N ALA A 343 12.22 7.30 17.80
CA ALA A 343 13.27 6.78 16.94
C ALA A 343 14.67 7.29 17.33
N LEU A 344 14.78 8.56 17.73
CA LEU A 344 16.06 9.13 18.15
C LEU A 344 16.43 8.78 19.60
N GLN A 345 15.44 8.53 20.48
CA GLN A 345 15.68 7.93 21.80
C GLN A 345 16.24 6.51 21.72
N SER A 346 15.76 5.69 20.78
CA SER A 346 16.29 4.33 20.61
C SER A 346 17.74 4.29 20.12
N LEU A 347 18.25 5.39 19.57
CA LEU A 347 19.64 5.56 19.16
C LEU A 347 20.45 6.36 20.19
N THR A 348 19.89 6.66 21.36
CA THR A 348 20.53 7.46 22.42
C THR A 348 20.92 8.88 22.00
N ILE A 349 20.35 9.39 20.89
CA ILE A 349 20.58 10.76 20.41
C ILE A 349 19.75 11.72 21.26
N LEU A 350 18.46 11.41 21.45
CA LEU A 350 17.61 12.12 22.39
C LEU A 350 17.57 11.37 23.72
N PRO A 351 17.63 12.08 24.87
CA PRO A 351 17.61 11.44 26.17
C PRO A 351 16.20 10.93 26.52
N SER A 352 16.15 9.89 27.35
CA SER A 352 14.91 9.34 27.88
C SER A 352 14.53 9.98 29.22
N THR A 353 14.54 11.31 29.30
CA THR A 353 14.20 12.04 30.54
C THR A 353 12.70 11.98 30.83
N LEU A 354 12.29 12.34 32.06
CA LEU A 354 10.88 12.39 32.44
C LEU A 354 10.10 13.38 31.57
N GLU A 355 10.68 14.54 31.28
CA GLU A 355 10.08 15.60 30.48
C GLU A 355 9.83 15.12 29.04
N MET A 356 10.83 14.51 28.39
CA MET A 356 10.67 14.01 27.02
C MET A 356 9.66 12.86 26.95
N ASN A 357 9.64 11.99 27.96
CA ASN A 357 8.65 10.92 28.06
C ASN A 357 7.23 11.47 28.27
N ALA A 358 7.08 12.56 29.04
CA ALA A 358 5.82 13.25 29.22
C ALA A 358 5.34 13.88 27.90
N MET A 359 6.24 14.58 27.17
CA MET A 359 5.93 15.16 25.86
C MET A 359 5.53 14.09 24.83
N ARG A 360 6.23 12.95 24.79
CA ARG A 360 5.80 11.79 24.00
C ARG A 360 4.37 11.37 24.36
N SER A 361 4.05 11.27 25.65
CA SER A 361 2.71 10.87 26.10
C SER A 361 1.62 11.86 25.69
N VAL A 362 1.92 13.16 25.72
CA VAL A 362 1.02 14.24 25.26
C VAL A 362 0.74 14.09 23.77
N HIS A 363 1.77 13.99 22.93
CA HIS A 363 1.59 13.76 21.49
C HIS A 363 0.89 12.44 21.19
N GLY A 364 1.17 11.38 21.95
CA GLY A 364 0.46 10.09 21.83
C GLY A 364 -1.04 10.23 22.10
N THR A 365 -1.41 11.00 23.13
CA THR A 365 -2.82 11.24 23.47
C THR A 365 -3.52 12.06 22.38
N GLN A 366 -2.85 13.11 21.89
CA GLN A 366 -3.37 13.94 20.80
C GLN A 366 -3.53 13.14 19.50
N LEU A 367 -2.54 12.32 19.15
CA LEU A 367 -2.58 11.47 17.96
C LEU A 367 -3.74 10.47 18.03
N LEU A 368 -3.91 9.79 19.16
CA LEU A 368 -5.04 8.88 19.36
C LEU A 368 -6.38 9.61 19.21
N ALA A 369 -6.54 10.78 19.84
CA ALA A 369 -7.75 11.58 19.73
C ALA A 369 -8.06 11.96 18.26
N ASN A 370 -7.05 12.37 17.50
CA ASN A 370 -7.20 12.69 16.07
C ASN A 370 -7.55 11.44 15.24
N LEU A 371 -6.90 10.30 15.50
CA LEU A 371 -7.16 9.03 14.82
C LEU A 371 -8.53 8.43 15.15
N HIS A 372 -9.14 8.79 16.28
CA HIS A 372 -10.55 8.46 16.57
C HIS A 372 -11.53 9.29 15.74
N GLN A 373 -11.14 10.49 15.30
CA GLN A 373 -11.98 11.38 14.49
C GLN A 373 -11.86 11.09 12.99
N ALA A 374 -10.64 10.85 12.48
CA ALA A 374 -10.38 10.67 11.05
C ALA A 374 -11.25 9.60 10.34
N PRO A 375 -11.62 8.46 10.96
CA PRO A 375 -12.51 7.48 10.36
C PRO A 375 -13.92 8.00 10.03
N LYS A 376 -14.36 9.07 10.69
CA LYS A 376 -15.65 9.73 10.44
C LYS A 376 -15.63 10.54 9.14
N THR A 377 -14.44 10.70 8.55
CA THR A 377 -14.19 11.48 7.34
C THR A 377 -13.68 10.56 6.23
N PRO A 378 -14.54 10.13 5.29
CA PRO A 378 -14.15 9.20 4.22
C PRO A 378 -12.90 9.64 3.46
N ARG A 379 -12.79 10.94 3.15
CA ARG A 379 -11.66 11.58 2.44
C ARG A 379 -10.30 11.36 3.11
N LEU A 380 -10.24 11.21 4.43
CA LEU A 380 -8.97 11.07 5.16
C LEU A 380 -8.52 9.62 5.32
N THR A 381 -9.37 8.66 4.97
CA THR A 381 -9.16 7.27 5.39
C THR A 381 -7.91 6.64 4.77
N CYS A 382 -7.56 7.00 3.54
CA CYS A 382 -6.35 6.50 2.88
C CYS A 382 -5.04 7.10 3.42
N PHE A 383 -5.11 8.19 4.20
CA PHE A 383 -3.95 9.00 4.60
C PHE A 383 -3.53 8.78 6.07
N VAL A 384 -4.30 8.02 6.84
CA VAL A 384 -4.01 7.76 8.26
C VAL A 384 -3.17 6.50 8.51
N MET A 385 -2.72 5.80 7.48
CA MET A 385 -1.98 4.54 7.64
C MET A 385 -0.63 4.72 8.37
N TRP A 386 0.14 5.74 7.98
CA TRP A 386 1.39 6.09 8.65
C TRP A 386 1.18 6.54 10.09
N PRO A 387 0.34 7.56 10.36
CA PRO A 387 0.04 7.96 11.74
C PRO A 387 -0.48 6.82 12.62
N LEU A 388 -1.32 5.92 12.09
CA LEU A 388 -1.84 4.77 12.85
C LEU A 388 -0.74 3.76 13.23
N THR A 389 0.25 3.59 12.36
CA THR A 389 1.42 2.75 12.66
C THR A 389 2.29 3.39 13.73
N ILE A 390 2.51 4.72 13.69
CA ILE A 390 3.22 5.44 14.76
C ILE A 390 2.51 5.28 16.10
N ALA A 391 1.19 5.48 16.13
CA ALA A 391 0.37 5.26 17.32
C ALA A 391 0.50 3.83 17.85
N GLY A 392 0.66 2.85 16.95
CA GLY A 392 0.87 1.45 17.32
C GLY A 392 2.17 1.22 18.09
N VAL A 393 3.27 1.88 17.71
CA VAL A 393 4.54 1.78 18.44
C VAL A 393 4.42 2.47 19.80
N GLU A 394 3.79 3.63 19.82
CA GLU A 394 3.52 4.39 21.05
C GLU A 394 2.65 3.58 22.02
N ALA A 395 1.68 2.81 21.52
CA ALA A 395 0.82 1.96 22.34
C ALA A 395 1.57 0.83 23.08
N GLY A 396 2.84 0.56 22.74
CA GLY A 396 3.71 -0.29 23.55
C GLY A 396 3.93 0.27 24.97
N TYR A 397 3.78 1.58 25.15
CA TYR A 397 3.88 2.28 26.44
C TYR A 397 2.50 2.51 27.10
N ARG A 398 1.42 2.00 26.51
CA ARG A 398 0.04 2.17 26.97
C ARG A 398 -0.60 0.84 27.38
N ASP A 399 -1.87 0.92 27.76
CA ASP A 399 -2.69 -0.19 28.22
C ASP A 399 -3.08 -1.18 27.09
N ALA A 400 -3.66 -2.30 27.47
CA ALA A 400 -4.12 -3.33 26.53
C ALA A 400 -5.30 -2.86 25.65
N GLY A 401 -6.15 -1.98 26.16
CA GLY A 401 -7.30 -1.43 25.43
C GLY A 401 -6.86 -0.58 24.25
N THR A 402 -5.86 0.29 24.44
CA THR A 402 -5.28 1.07 23.33
C THR A 402 -4.72 0.16 22.24
N ARG A 403 -3.94 -0.87 22.61
CA ARG A 403 -3.38 -1.85 21.64
C ARG A 403 -4.48 -2.61 20.89
N TYR A 404 -5.55 -3.02 21.59
CA TYR A 404 -6.71 -3.66 20.99
C TYR A 404 -7.40 -2.74 19.97
N TRP A 405 -7.60 -1.46 20.31
CA TRP A 405 -8.24 -0.50 19.42
C TRP A 405 -7.42 -0.28 18.14
N ILE A 406 -6.11 -0.10 18.25
CA ILE A 406 -5.21 0.04 17.09
C ILE A 406 -5.26 -1.21 16.21
N ALA A 407 -5.24 -2.40 16.83
CA ALA A 407 -5.34 -3.66 16.12
C ALA A 407 -6.64 -3.79 15.32
N ALA A 408 -7.77 -3.49 15.95
CA ALA A 408 -9.06 -3.48 15.29
C ALA A 408 -9.11 -2.47 14.14
N ARG A 409 -8.50 -1.29 14.33
CA ARG A 409 -8.48 -0.24 13.32
C ARG A 409 -7.64 -0.62 12.10
N LEU A 410 -6.47 -1.22 12.29
CA LEU A 410 -5.64 -1.72 11.18
C LEU A 410 -6.35 -2.83 10.40
N ASP A 411 -7.00 -3.76 11.09
CA ASP A 411 -7.77 -4.84 10.46
C ASP A 411 -8.98 -4.31 9.65
N GLN A 412 -9.67 -3.29 10.18
CA GLN A 412 -10.72 -2.59 9.43
C GLN A 412 -10.17 -1.85 8.21
N LEU A 413 -9.04 -1.17 8.36
CA LEU A 413 -8.40 -0.42 7.28
C LEU A 413 -7.93 -1.36 6.16
N ALA A 414 -7.41 -2.54 6.49
CA ALA A 414 -7.06 -3.56 5.49
C ALA A 414 -8.25 -3.96 4.61
N ARG A 415 -9.41 -4.16 5.23
CA ARG A 415 -10.64 -4.51 4.50
C ARG A 415 -11.18 -3.37 3.67
N LEU A 416 -11.14 -2.15 4.21
CA LEU A 416 -11.62 -0.97 3.52
C LEU A 416 -10.76 -0.63 2.30
N LEU A 417 -9.43 -0.71 2.45
CA LEU A 417 -8.48 -0.46 1.38
C LEU A 417 -8.35 -1.67 0.43
N GLY A 418 -8.77 -2.86 0.85
CA GLY A 418 -8.51 -4.08 0.10
C GLY A 418 -7.02 -4.39 -0.03
N THR A 419 -6.20 -4.12 0.99
CA THR A 419 -4.75 -4.37 0.94
C THR A 419 -4.23 -5.01 2.21
N SER A 420 -3.11 -5.72 2.11
CA SER A 420 -2.47 -6.34 3.28
C SER A 420 -1.55 -5.41 4.08
N GLY A 421 -1.27 -4.20 3.59
CA GLY A 421 -0.37 -3.23 4.26
C GLY A 421 -0.71 -3.02 5.74
N PRO A 422 -1.97 -2.72 6.09
CA PRO A 422 -2.39 -2.60 7.48
C PRO A 422 -2.23 -3.89 8.29
N LEU A 423 -2.44 -5.07 7.69
CA LEU A 423 -2.23 -6.36 8.36
C LEU A 423 -0.75 -6.65 8.61
N LYS A 424 0.15 -6.23 7.70
CA LYS A 424 1.60 -6.31 7.91
C LYS A 424 2.03 -5.44 9.08
N SER A 425 1.52 -4.20 9.14
CA SER A 425 1.77 -3.30 10.28
C SER A 425 1.30 -3.95 11.59
N LEU A 426 0.09 -4.51 11.57
CA LEU A 426 -0.47 -5.20 12.73
C LEU A 426 0.39 -6.39 13.19
N ALA A 427 0.92 -7.20 12.26
CA ALA A 427 1.78 -8.33 12.60
C ALA A 427 3.08 -7.87 13.30
N VAL A 428 3.70 -6.80 12.81
CA VAL A 428 4.90 -6.19 13.41
C VAL A 428 4.59 -5.65 14.80
N LEU A 429 3.49 -4.92 14.94
CA LEU A 429 3.06 -4.32 16.21
C LEU A 429 2.70 -5.37 17.26
N ARG A 430 2.01 -6.45 16.90
CA ARG A 430 1.69 -7.54 17.84
C ARG A 430 2.94 -8.18 18.41
N ARG A 431 3.89 -8.53 17.54
CA ARG A 431 5.21 -9.05 17.96
C ARG A 431 5.90 -8.08 18.91
N TYR A 432 5.90 -6.79 18.59
CA TYR A 432 6.48 -5.75 19.43
C TYR A 432 5.77 -5.61 20.79
N TRP A 433 4.45 -5.68 20.84
CA TRP A 433 3.69 -5.56 22.09
C TRP A 433 3.88 -6.74 23.04
N GLU A 434 4.17 -7.93 22.50
CA GLU A 434 4.53 -9.15 23.24
C GLU A 434 5.94 -9.08 23.83
N ASN A 435 6.85 -8.32 23.20
CA ASN A 435 8.20 -8.10 23.74
C ASN A 435 8.16 -7.32 25.06
N ARG A 436 9.13 -7.57 25.93
CA ARG A 436 9.32 -6.83 27.19
C ARG A 436 10.03 -5.50 26.98
N GLU A 437 10.95 -5.46 26.02
CA GLU A 437 11.68 -4.26 25.64
C GLU A 437 10.81 -3.33 24.79
N ARG A 438 11.04 -2.03 24.97
CA ARG A 438 10.32 -0.97 24.27
C ARG A 438 11.31 -0.13 23.47
N GLY A 439 10.86 0.44 22.37
CA GLY A 439 11.67 1.31 21.52
C GLY A 439 11.44 1.08 20.04
N TRP A 440 11.84 2.07 19.24
CA TRP A 440 11.62 2.06 17.80
C TRP A 440 12.37 0.92 17.09
N GLU A 441 13.67 0.76 17.39
CA GLU A 441 14.51 -0.30 16.81
C GLU A 441 14.10 -1.72 17.27
N VAL A 442 13.39 -1.85 18.40
CA VAL A 442 12.81 -3.13 18.84
C VAL A 442 11.56 -3.47 18.02
N CYS A 443 10.75 -2.46 17.69
CA CYS A 443 9.56 -2.64 16.85
C CYS A 443 9.93 -2.99 15.40
N PHE A 444 10.86 -2.21 14.84
CA PHE A 444 11.34 -2.32 13.46
C PHE A 444 12.76 -2.87 13.40
N ASP A 445 12.94 -4.07 13.96
CA ASP A 445 14.21 -4.84 13.99
C ASP A 445 14.69 -5.32 12.62
N LYS A 446 13.79 -5.31 11.63
CA LYS A 446 14.01 -5.70 10.23
C LYS A 446 13.31 -4.71 9.33
N PRO A 447 13.78 -4.52 8.08
CA PRO A 447 13.07 -3.71 7.10
C PRO A 447 11.61 -4.07 6.91
N GLN A 448 10.72 -3.14 7.22
CA GLN A 448 9.30 -3.27 6.95
C GLN A 448 8.84 -2.17 5.99
N CYS A 449 8.04 -2.54 5.01
CA CYS A 449 7.28 -1.59 4.21
C CYS A 449 5.80 -1.88 4.44
N THR A 450 5.27 -1.28 5.50
CA THR A 450 3.90 -1.47 5.99
C THR A 450 2.97 -0.32 5.61
N LEU A 451 3.52 0.74 5.02
CA LEU A 451 2.93 2.09 5.02
C LEU A 451 2.49 2.59 3.64
N VAL A 452 2.39 1.68 2.69
CA VAL A 452 2.14 2.05 1.31
C VAL A 452 0.69 2.53 1.18
N PRO A 453 0.45 3.80 0.81
CA PRO A 453 -0.90 4.26 0.54
C PRO A 453 -1.52 3.41 -0.57
N TRP A 454 -2.83 3.47 -0.72
CA TRP A 454 -3.46 2.78 -1.84
C TRP A 454 -3.02 3.45 -3.15
N MET A 455 -2.06 2.84 -3.85
CA MET A 455 -1.49 3.38 -5.08
C MET A 455 -2.30 2.85 -6.25
N GLY A 456 -3.27 3.64 -6.70
CA GLY A 456 -3.80 3.47 -8.04
C GLY A 456 -2.65 3.58 -9.03
N CYS A 457 -2.60 2.63 -9.94
CA CYS A 457 -1.51 2.49 -10.90
C CYS A 457 -1.52 3.62 -11.92
#